data_AF-A0A537J6U5-F1
#
_entry.id   AF-A0A537J6U5-F1
#
_cell.length_a   1.000
_cell.length_b   1.000
_cell.length_c   1.000
_cell.angle_alpha   90.00
_cell.angle_beta   90.00
_cell.angle_gamma   90.00
#
_symmetry.space_group_name_H-M   'P 1'
#
loop_
_entity.id
_entity.type
_entity.pdbx_description
1 polymer ?
#
loop_
_entity_poly.entity_id
_entity_poly.type
_entity_poly.pdbx_seq_one_letter_code
_entity_poly.pdbx_strand_id
1 'polypeptide(L)'
;MTPLSARRIFALLLRQLYLYRRSMIRMLEVVYWPVMDLLVWGFVSVYVGRLRGGGAQAVAFLLGGMILWDIFFRAQQALSVSFLEDIWTRNLINVFVSPISTLEFIVAMLLLGVMKVIVTGLLLSALAYALY
;
A
#
# COMPACT_ATOMS: atom_id res chain seq x y z
N MET A 1 -8.25 -6.12 -29.50
CA MET A 1 -7.81 -6.17 -28.09
C MET A 1 -7.16 -7.52 -27.86
N THR A 2 -5.87 -7.57 -27.51
CA THR A 2 -5.21 -8.83 -27.18
C THR A 2 -5.85 -9.43 -25.92
N PRO A 3 -6.10 -10.74 -25.87
CA PRO A 3 -6.66 -11.38 -24.69
C PRO A 3 -5.67 -11.27 -23.51
N LEU A 4 -6.20 -11.05 -22.31
CA LEU A 4 -5.43 -10.96 -21.07
C LEU A 4 -4.62 -12.26 -20.86
N SER A 5 -3.30 -12.15 -20.74
CA SER A 5 -2.42 -13.30 -20.51
C SER A 5 -1.84 -13.28 -19.11
N ALA A 6 -2.24 -14.25 -18.27
CA ALA A 6 -1.72 -14.43 -16.91
C ALA A 6 -0.18 -14.50 -16.86
N ARG A 7 0.46 -15.07 -17.89
CA ARG A 7 1.92 -15.17 -17.98
C ARG A 7 2.60 -13.80 -18.11
N ARG A 8 1.96 -12.84 -18.80
CA ARG A 8 2.50 -11.48 -18.98
C ARG A 8 2.33 -10.68 -17.70
N ILE A 9 1.16 -10.80 -17.06
CA ILE A 9 0.88 -10.20 -15.74
C ILE A 9 1.90 -10.70 -14.71
N PHE A 10 2.17 -12.01 -14.67
CA PHE A 10 3.16 -12.58 -13.75
C PHE A 10 4.59 -12.07 -14.01
N ALA A 11 5.01 -11.95 -15.27
CA ALA A 11 6.32 -11.41 -15.61
C ALA A 11 6.49 -9.93 -15.18
N LEU A 12 5.44 -9.11 -15.33
CA LEU A 12 5.41 -7.74 -14.84
C LEU A 12 5.48 -7.68 -13.31
N LEU A 13 4.74 -8.57 -12.64
CA LEU A 13 4.77 -8.74 -11.19
C LEU A 13 6.18 -9.05 -10.68
N LEU A 14 6.86 -10.02 -11.31
CA LEU A 14 8.20 -10.46 -10.95
C LEU A 14 9.23 -9.33 -11.15
N ARG A 15 9.13 -8.58 -12.26
CA ARG A 15 9.96 -7.40 -12.52
C ARG A 15 9.86 -6.39 -11.37
N GLN A 16 8.65 -6.10 -10.91
CA GLN A 16 8.46 -5.12 -9.84
C GLN A 16 8.96 -5.63 -8.49
N LEU A 17 8.80 -6.93 -8.20
CA LEU A 17 9.40 -7.58 -7.03
C LEU A 17 10.92 -7.43 -7.01
N TYR A 18 11.61 -7.62 -8.14
CA TYR A 18 13.05 -7.43 -8.23
C TYR A 18 13.48 -5.96 -8.05
N LEU A 19 12.71 -5.01 -8.59
CA LEU A 19 12.94 -3.58 -8.38
C LEU A 19 12.84 -3.18 -6.91
N TYR A 20 11.85 -3.72 -6.19
CA TYR A 20 11.68 -3.47 -4.76
C TYR A 20 12.87 -4.00 -3.94
N ARG A 21 13.36 -5.21 -4.25
CA ARG A 21 14.51 -5.80 -3.55
C ARG A 21 15.79 -4.96 -3.67
N ARG A 22 15.94 -4.20 -4.76
CA ARG A 22 17.13 -3.37 -5.01
C ARG A 22 17.07 -2.00 -4.33
N SER A 23 15.94 -1.62 -3.75
CA SER A 23 15.71 -0.28 -3.18
C SER A 23 15.28 -0.42 -1.72
N MET A 24 16.25 -0.54 -0.81
CA MET A 24 16.00 -0.64 0.64
C MET A 24 15.15 0.52 1.17
N ILE A 25 15.30 1.72 0.61
CA ILE A 25 14.51 2.90 0.97
C ILE A 25 13.00 2.67 0.76
N ARG A 26 12.61 2.06 -0.37
CA ARG A 26 11.21 1.74 -0.65
C ARG A 26 10.65 0.67 0.29
N MET A 27 11.47 -0.31 0.68
CA MET A 27 11.05 -1.30 1.67
C MET A 27 10.85 -0.67 3.06
N LEU A 28 11.77 0.21 3.47
CA LEU A 28 11.65 0.94 4.73
C LEU A 28 10.43 1.85 4.75
N GLU A 29 10.15 2.58 3.68
CA GLU A 29 8.98 3.47 3.59
C GLU A 29 7.66 2.69 3.75
N VAL A 30 7.55 1.52 3.11
CA VAL A 30 6.36 0.66 3.18
C VAL A 30 6.10 0.11 4.58
N VAL A 31 7.11 -0.01 5.44
CA VAL A 31 6.98 -0.51 6.81
C VAL A 31 6.89 0.65 7.81
N TYR A 32 7.75 1.65 7.65
CA TYR A 32 7.91 2.78 8.58
C TYR A 32 6.61 3.54 8.78
N TRP A 33 5.96 3.97 7.69
CA TRP A 33 4.71 4.72 7.76
C TRP A 33 3.60 3.97 8.50
N PRO A 34 3.22 2.74 8.11
CA PRO A 34 2.19 1.99 8.81
C PRO A 34 2.51 1.72 10.28
N VAL A 35 3.78 1.50 10.63
CA VAL A 35 4.19 1.34 12.04
C VAL A 35 3.99 2.65 12.81
N MET A 36 4.38 3.78 12.23
CA MET A 36 4.17 5.09 12.85
C MET A 36 2.68 5.42 12.99
N ASP A 37 1.87 5.13 11.98
CA ASP A 37 0.43 5.32 12.02
C ASP A 37 -0.20 4.45 13.13
N LEU A 38 0.21 3.19 13.24
CA LEU A 38 -0.27 2.29 14.30
C LEU A 38 0.13 2.77 15.69
N LEU A 39 1.37 3.23 15.87
CA LEU A 39 1.84 3.74 17.15
C LEU A 39 1.06 5.01 17.54
N VAL A 40 1.04 6.01 16.66
CA VAL A 40 0.39 7.30 16.94
C VAL A 40 -1.10 7.09 17.19
N TRP A 41 -1.80 6.47 16.24
CA TRP A 41 -3.25 6.35 16.34
C TRP A 41 -3.69 5.28 17.32
N GLY A 42 -2.95 4.19 17.48
CA GLY A 42 -3.23 3.17 18.49
C GLY A 42 -3.13 3.74 19.91
N PHE A 43 -2.07 4.50 20.22
CA PHE A 43 -1.97 5.16 21.52
C PHE A 43 -3.02 6.26 21.72
N VAL A 44 -3.34 7.04 20.68
CA VAL A 44 -4.41 8.04 20.74
C VAL A 44 -5.77 7.38 21.02
N SER A 45 -6.09 6.27 20.36
CA SER A 45 -7.33 5.51 20.61
C SER A 45 -7.41 4.99 22.03
N VAL A 46 -6.31 4.45 22.58
CA VAL A 46 -6.24 4.00 23.98
C VAL A 46 -6.42 5.17 24.95
N TYR A 47 -5.78 6.32 24.68
CA TYR A 47 -5.92 7.52 25.50
C TYR A 47 -7.35 8.05 25.51
N VAL A 48 -7.99 8.14 24.34
CA VAL A 48 -9.37 8.62 24.21
C VAL A 48 -10.34 7.69 24.94
N GLY A 49 -10.15 6.38 24.87
CA GLY A 49 -10.98 5.41 25.61
C GLY A 49 -10.87 5.53 27.14
N ARG A 50 -9.83 6.17 27.68
CA ARG A 50 -9.65 6.40 29.13
C ARG A 50 -10.21 7.74 29.62
N LEU A 51 -10.59 8.65 28.71
CA LEU A 51 -11.16 9.95 29.08
C LEU A 51 -12.58 9.77 29.65
N ARG A 52 -12.92 10.56 30.69
CA ARG A 52 -14.29 10.64 31.20
C ARG A 52 -15.20 11.25 30.13
N GLY A 53 -16.04 10.41 29.50
CA GLY A 53 -16.89 10.77 28.35
C GLY A 53 -16.38 10.29 26.99
N GLY A 54 -15.14 9.80 26.92
CA GLY A 54 -14.57 9.12 25.75
C GLY A 54 -15.12 7.70 25.61
N GLY A 55 -16.39 7.59 25.24
CA GLY A 55 -17.05 6.29 25.04
C GLY A 55 -16.52 5.57 23.79
N ALA A 56 -16.88 4.28 23.67
CA ALA A 56 -16.55 3.43 22.52
C ALA A 56 -16.87 4.08 21.15
N GLN A 57 -17.87 4.98 21.10
CA GLN A 57 -18.25 5.70 19.89
C GLN A 57 -17.19 6.69 19.40
N ALA A 58 -16.49 7.39 20.31
CA ALA A 58 -15.40 8.32 19.94
C ALA A 58 -14.19 7.55 19.40
N VAL A 59 -13.87 6.41 20.03
CA VAL A 59 -12.82 5.50 19.57
C VAL A 59 -13.18 4.91 18.20
N ALA A 60 -14.41 4.44 18.01
CA ALA A 60 -14.89 3.90 16.73
C ALA A 60 -14.90 4.95 15.62
N PHE A 61 -15.28 6.21 15.91
CA PHE A 61 -15.23 7.30 14.94
C PHE A 61 -13.79 7.62 14.51
N LEU A 62 -12.86 7.71 15.46
CA LEU A 62 -11.44 7.95 15.18
C LEU A 62 -10.81 6.81 14.39
N LEU A 63 -11.03 5.56 14.81
CA LEU A 63 -10.51 4.39 14.09
C LEU A 63 -11.12 4.27 12.69
N GLY A 64 -12.42 4.51 12.54
CA GLY A 64 -13.10 4.48 11.25
C GLY A 64 -12.55 5.55 10.29
N GLY A 65 -12.37 6.78 10.77
CA GLY A 65 -11.77 7.86 9.98
C GLY A 65 -10.31 7.57 9.60
N MET A 66 -9.53 7.02 10.53
CA MET A 66 -8.13 6.65 10.33
C MET A 66 -7.97 5.53 9.28
N ILE A 67 -8.80 4.48 9.36
CA ILE A 67 -8.80 3.39 8.36
C ILE A 67 -9.16 3.93 6.97
N LEU A 68 -10.20 4.77 6.88
CA LEU A 68 -10.61 5.37 5.61
C LEU A 68 -9.50 6.24 5.01
N TRP A 69 -8.85 7.05 5.86
CA TRP A 69 -7.71 7.86 5.47
C TRP A 69 -6.54 7.02 4.97
N ASP A 70 -6.16 5.97 5.70
CA ASP A 70 -5.06 5.08 5.34
C ASP A 70 -5.30 4.42 3.96
N ILE A 71 -6.51 3.90 3.72
CA ILE A 71 -6.88 3.30 2.44
C ILE A 71 -6.78 4.33 1.30
N PHE A 72 -7.33 5.53 1.51
CA PHE A 72 -7.30 6.59 0.52
C PHE A 72 -5.86 7.02 0.19
N PHE A 73 -5.04 7.24 1.23
CA PHE A 73 -3.65 7.64 1.10
C PHE A 73 -2.82 6.58 0.36
N ARG A 74 -2.97 5.29 0.71
CA ARG A 74 -2.27 4.19 0.02
C ARG A 74 -2.67 4.06 -1.45
N ALA A 75 -3.96 4.22 -1.75
CA ALA A 75 -4.45 4.19 -3.13
C ALA A 75 -3.85 5.33 -3.97
N GLN A 76 -3.85 6.56 -3.41
CA GLN A 76 -3.23 7.72 -4.06
C GLN A 76 -1.72 7.51 -4.27
N GLN A 77 -1.00 7.08 -3.23
CA GLN A 77 0.45 6.90 -3.27
C GLN A 77 0.86 5.84 -4.30
N ALA A 78 0.12 4.72 -4.40
CA ALA A 78 0.40 3.67 -5.37
C ALA A 78 0.32 4.17 -6.82
N LEU A 79 -0.64 5.05 -7.13
CA LEU A 79 -0.78 5.66 -8.45
C LEU A 79 0.33 6.69 -8.71
N SER A 80 0.54 7.62 -7.78
CA SER A 80 1.51 8.71 -7.96
C SER A 80 2.95 8.23 -8.08
N VAL A 81 3.37 7.28 -7.23
CA VAL A 81 4.74 6.75 -7.25
C VAL A 81 4.99 5.94 -8.52
N SER A 82 4.03 5.10 -8.92
CA SER A 82 4.14 4.31 -10.16
C SER A 82 4.28 5.21 -11.39
N PHE A 83 3.47 6.27 -11.47
CA PHE A 83 3.53 7.23 -12.57
C PHE A 83 4.84 8.03 -12.59
N LEU A 84 5.31 8.47 -11.43
CA LEU A 84 6.61 9.14 -11.29
C LEU A 84 7.77 8.25 -11.72
N GLU A 85 7.76 6.97 -11.34
CA GLU A 85 8.78 5.99 -11.77
C GLU A 85 8.79 5.83 -13.29
N ASP A 86 7.63 5.76 -13.95
CA ASP A 86 7.57 5.62 -15.41
C ASP A 86 8.01 6.88 -16.15
N ILE A 87 7.76 8.08 -15.59
CA ILE A 87 8.31 9.34 -16.10
C ILE A 87 9.82 9.37 -15.93
N TRP A 88 10.32 9.06 -14.73
CA TRP A 88 11.74 9.16 -14.41
C TRP A 88 12.58 8.17 -15.23
N THR A 89 12.05 6.97 -15.47
CA THR A 89 12.70 5.95 -16.31
C THR A 89 12.50 6.16 -17.80
N ARG A 90 11.77 7.22 -18.22
CA ARG A 90 11.35 7.47 -19.62
C ARG A 90 10.66 6.27 -20.28
N ASN A 91 10.16 5.34 -19.47
CA ASN A 91 9.65 4.05 -19.91
C ASN A 91 8.17 4.14 -20.32
N LEU A 92 7.54 5.29 -20.06
CA LEU A 92 6.17 5.61 -20.47
C LEU A 92 5.95 5.29 -21.96
N ILE A 93 6.89 5.68 -22.83
CA ILE A 93 6.83 5.44 -24.28
C ILE A 93 6.88 3.95 -24.61
N ASN A 94 7.72 3.18 -23.92
CA ASN A 94 7.84 1.74 -24.13
C ASN A 94 6.57 0.97 -23.72
N VAL A 95 5.86 1.44 -22.69
CA VAL A 95 4.55 0.89 -22.32
C VAL A 95 3.54 1.11 -23.45
N PHE A 96 3.51 2.31 -24.06
CA PHE A 96 2.61 2.63 -25.18
C PHE A 96 2.99 1.96 -26.51
N VAL A 97 4.26 1.63 -26.72
CA VAL A 97 4.76 0.97 -27.95
C VAL A 97 4.70 -0.56 -27.85
N SER A 98 4.71 -1.11 -26.64
CA SER A 98 4.63 -2.57 -26.44
C SER A 98 3.22 -3.11 -26.67
N PRO A 99 3.05 -4.34 -27.20
CA PRO A 99 1.74 -5.01 -27.35
C PRO A 99 1.25 -5.58 -26.00
N ILE A 100 1.50 -4.86 -24.91
CA ILE A 100 1.03 -5.13 -23.56
C ILE A 100 -0.19 -4.25 -23.35
N SER A 101 -1.31 -4.84 -22.95
CA SER A 101 -2.50 -4.04 -22.69
C SER A 101 -2.30 -3.21 -21.42
N THR A 102 -2.70 -1.94 -21.43
CA THR A 102 -2.70 -1.07 -20.23
C THR A 102 -3.41 -1.74 -19.05
N LEU A 103 -4.43 -2.56 -19.34
CA LEU A 103 -5.13 -3.35 -18.33
C LEU A 103 -4.24 -4.43 -17.69
N GLU A 104 -3.36 -5.11 -18.45
CA GLU A 104 -2.43 -6.11 -17.88
C GLU A 104 -1.44 -5.46 -16.90
N PHE A 105 -1.01 -4.23 -17.21
CA PHE A 105 -0.14 -3.44 -16.35
C PHE A 105 -0.84 -3.02 -15.06
N ILE A 106 -2.04 -2.45 -15.18
CA ILE A 106 -2.86 -2.06 -14.03
C ILE A 106 -3.15 -3.26 -13.13
N VAL A 107 -3.53 -4.40 -13.70
CA VAL A 107 -3.80 -5.63 -12.94
C VAL A 107 -2.54 -6.13 -12.22
N ALA A 108 -1.37 -6.13 -12.88
CA ALA A 108 -0.11 -6.51 -12.24
C ALA A 108 0.24 -5.57 -11.07
N MET A 109 0.04 -4.25 -11.22
CA MET A 109 0.26 -3.27 -10.16
C MET A 109 -0.73 -3.43 -9.00
N LEU A 110 -2.01 -3.68 -9.29
CA LEU A 110 -3.03 -3.95 -8.27
C LEU A 110 -2.66 -5.19 -7.45
N LEU A 111 -2.27 -6.29 -8.10
CA LEU A 111 -1.85 -7.52 -7.42
C LEU A 111 -0.61 -7.28 -6.52
N LEU A 112 0.35 -6.47 -6.98
CA LEU A 112 1.48 -6.04 -6.16
C LEU A 112 1.05 -5.21 -4.94
N GLY A 113 0.09 -4.30 -5.13
CA GLY A 113 -0.50 -3.51 -4.05
C GLY A 113 -1.15 -4.42 -3.00
N VAL A 114 -1.96 -5.39 -3.43
CA VAL A 114 -2.60 -6.37 -2.56
C VAL A 114 -1.56 -7.18 -1.77
N MET A 115 -0.52 -7.68 -2.43
CA MET A 115 0.55 -8.42 -1.72
C MET A 115 1.21 -7.56 -0.64
N LYS A 116 1.51 -6.28 -0.92
CA LYS A 116 2.08 -5.37 0.09
C LYS A 116 1.13 -5.14 1.26
N VAL A 117 -0.14 -4.88 0.97
CA VAL A 117 -1.16 -4.66 2.01
C VAL A 117 -1.27 -5.87 2.92
N ILE A 118 -1.25 -7.09 2.37
CA ILE A 118 -1.27 -8.33 3.18
C ILE A 118 -0.02 -8.42 4.08
N VAL A 119 1.17 -8.22 3.52
CA VAL A 119 2.43 -8.30 4.30
C VAL A 119 2.48 -7.26 5.40
N THR A 120 2.17 -6.01 5.08
CA THR A 120 2.11 -4.91 6.05
C THR A 120 1.01 -5.16 7.09
N GLY A 121 -0.17 -5.62 6.67
CA GLY A 121 -1.28 -5.91 7.57
C GLY A 121 -0.95 -7.04 8.57
N LEU A 122 -0.27 -8.10 8.12
CA LEU A 122 0.20 -9.16 9.02
C LEU A 122 1.21 -8.64 10.04
N LEU A 123 2.18 -7.82 9.60
CA LEU A 123 3.18 -7.21 10.47
C LEU A 123 2.55 -6.27 11.51
N LEU A 124 1.62 -5.42 11.08
CA LEU A 124 0.89 -4.54 11.98
C LEU A 124 0.00 -5.29 12.96
N SER A 125 -0.66 -6.36 12.52
CA SER A 125 -1.50 -7.19 13.39
C SER A 125 -0.68 -7.83 14.51
N ALA A 126 0.52 -8.32 14.17
CA ALA A 126 1.45 -8.87 15.16
C ALA A 126 1.95 -7.80 16.15
N LEU A 127 2.27 -6.59 15.65
CA LEU A 127 2.68 -5.47 16.50
C LEU A 127 1.56 -4.97 17.40
N ALA A 128 0.34 -4.88 16.89
CA ALA A 128 -0.83 -4.48 17.65
C ALA A 128 -1.05 -5.43 18.84
N TYR A 129 -1.03 -6.75 18.59
CA TYR A 129 -1.18 -7.77 19.63
C TYR A 129 -0.07 -7.71 20.69
N ALA A 130 1.14 -7.29 20.31
CA ALA A 130 2.26 -7.19 21.24
C ALA A 130 2.24 -5.92 22.10
N LEU A 131 1.66 -4.82 21.59
CA LEU A 131 1.76 -3.48 22.19
C LEU A 131 0.50 -3.03 22.93
N TYR A 132 -0.68 -3.55 22.57
CA TYR A 132 -1.99 -3.16 23.10
C TYR A 132 -2.73 -4.35 23.69
#